data_AF-A0A949U9Z6-F1
#
_entry.id   AF-A0A949U9Z6-F1
#
_cell.length_a   1.000
_cell.length_b   1.000
_cell.length_c   1.000
_cell.angle_alpha   90.00
_cell.angle_beta   90.00
_cell.angle_gamma   90.00
#
_symmetry.space_group_name_H-M   'P 1'
#
loop_
_entity.id
_entity.type
_entity.pdbx_description
1 polymer ?
#
loop_
_entity_poly.entity_id
_entity_poly.type
_entity_poly.pdbx_seq_one_letter_code
_entity_poly.pdbx_strand_id
1 'polypeptide(L)'
;MTRSRFSLAITLLFLLNFVAGASPQDHPQADSSQYFFVLLKRPANAPQLTKEAGERLQQEHLANIRKLHAERKLLVAGPFTDDTSLRGIFVLHAASLQQAQDWSNSDPAVQAGRLVAEVHGPWLIDPSAIHEPDSTQEMQRYTLVLVMSGEKWNPDAPGFAEALKPHGAYLHQMMSQGKIALVGRFSFTDPGDLRGVVIYRLALEEAKKFAEDDPAVKAGLLKPEAHPWITGKGVLAPGLPMQ
;
A
#
# COMPACT_ATOMS: atom_id res chain seq x y z
N MET A 1 0.36 46.40 85.40
CA MET A 1 0.59 47.14 84.15
C MET A 1 1.79 46.53 83.43
N THR A 2 1.67 46.31 82.11
CA THR A 2 2.77 46.21 81.11
C THR A 2 3.85 45.12 81.30
N ARG A 3 3.87 44.09 80.42
CA ARG A 3 4.78 43.92 79.23
C ARG A 3 6.24 43.59 79.65
N SER A 4 7.01 42.68 79.06
CA SER A 4 6.98 41.89 77.81
C SER A 4 8.16 40.89 77.91
N ARG A 5 7.94 39.57 77.80
CA ARG A 5 8.29 38.64 76.70
C ARG A 5 9.77 38.65 76.26
N PHE A 6 10.59 37.64 76.54
CA PHE A 6 10.58 36.17 76.28
C PHE A 6 11.30 35.75 74.99
N SER A 7 12.14 34.74 75.19
CA SER A 7 13.23 34.23 74.36
C SER A 7 12.82 33.38 73.17
N LEU A 8 13.71 33.43 72.18
CA LEU A 8 14.17 32.39 71.25
C LEU A 8 13.76 30.94 71.57
N ALA A 9 13.13 30.24 70.61
CA ALA A 9 13.40 28.82 70.30
C ALA A 9 12.62 28.29 69.06
N ILE A 10 13.39 27.79 68.08
CA ILE A 10 13.29 26.47 67.42
C ILE A 10 12.06 26.15 66.55
N THR A 11 12.30 26.24 65.23
CA THR A 11 12.11 25.24 64.16
C THR A 11 11.07 24.11 64.34
N LEU A 12 10.04 24.12 63.49
CA LEU A 12 9.59 22.91 62.77
C LEU A 12 8.79 23.32 61.51
N LEU A 13 9.41 23.16 60.34
CA LEU A 13 8.81 23.44 59.04
C LEU A 13 8.14 22.16 58.53
N PHE A 14 6.80 22.15 58.51
CA PHE A 14 6.03 21.18 57.72
C PHE A 14 5.94 21.71 56.29
N LEU A 15 6.58 21.04 55.32
CA LEU A 15 6.22 21.19 53.92
C LEU A 15 6.04 19.80 53.29
N LEU A 16 4.83 19.63 52.76
CA LEU A 16 4.30 18.44 52.14
C LEU A 16 5.20 17.90 51.03
N ASN A 17 5.36 16.58 50.99
CA ASN A 17 5.70 15.86 49.79
C ASN A 17 4.62 16.08 48.73
N PHE A 18 4.93 16.81 47.66
CA PHE A 18 4.22 16.67 46.39
C PHE A 18 5.18 15.97 45.44
N VAL A 19 5.08 14.64 45.39
CA VAL A 19 5.59 13.87 44.26
C VAL A 19 4.69 14.25 43.09
N ALA A 20 5.20 15.12 42.20
CA ALA A 20 4.60 15.30 40.89
C ALA A 20 4.81 13.99 40.13
N GLY A 21 3.83 13.08 40.24
CA GLY A 21 3.67 12.00 39.28
C GLY A 21 3.37 12.64 37.93
N ALA A 22 4.40 12.80 37.11
CA ALA A 22 4.20 12.98 35.69
C ALA A 22 3.60 11.66 35.18
N SER A 23 2.29 11.60 35.07
CA SER A 23 1.65 10.59 34.23
C SER A 23 2.21 10.80 32.81
N PRO A 24 2.81 9.78 32.17
CA PRO A 24 3.07 9.88 30.75
C PRO A 24 1.71 10.12 30.09
N GLN A 25 1.57 11.29 29.48
CA GLN A 25 0.47 11.56 28.57
C GLN A 25 0.65 10.58 27.42
N ASP A 26 -0.12 9.49 27.44
CA ASP A 26 -0.36 8.65 26.27
C ASP A 26 -1.07 9.54 25.23
N HIS A 27 -0.27 10.30 24.50
CA HIS A 27 -0.71 10.79 23.21
C HIS A 27 -0.78 9.57 22.31
N PRO A 28 -1.93 9.24 21.69
CA PRO A 28 -1.97 8.21 20.67
C PRO A 28 -0.92 8.60 19.63
N GLN A 29 0.11 7.75 19.47
CA GLN A 29 1.06 7.88 18.37
C GLN A 29 0.22 8.03 17.10
N ALA A 30 0.37 9.15 16.41
CA ALA A 30 -0.21 9.31 15.10
C ALA A 30 0.18 8.09 14.27
N ASP A 31 -0.80 7.41 13.68
CA ASP A 31 -0.56 6.21 12.89
C ASP A 31 0.36 6.59 11.72
N SER A 32 1.65 6.30 11.87
CA SER A 32 2.70 6.60 10.88
C SER A 32 2.75 5.55 9.78
N SER A 33 1.77 4.65 9.75
CA SER A 33 1.69 3.58 8.78
C SER A 33 1.43 4.14 7.38
N GLN A 34 2.02 3.49 6.41
CA GLN A 34 2.01 3.85 5.00
C GLN A 34 1.53 2.64 4.20
N TYR A 35 1.09 2.89 2.97
CA TYR A 35 0.69 1.84 2.06
C TYR A 35 1.88 1.38 1.24
N PHE A 36 2.06 0.07 1.11
CA PHE A 36 3.10 -0.54 0.31
C PHE A 36 2.46 -1.46 -0.73
N PHE A 37 2.93 -1.35 -1.96
CA PHE A 37 2.50 -2.20 -3.06
C PHE A 37 3.48 -3.36 -3.22
N VAL A 38 2.99 -4.58 -3.19
CA VAL A 38 3.79 -5.78 -3.39
C VAL A 38 3.41 -6.40 -4.71
N LEU A 39 4.37 -6.60 -5.60
CA LEU A 39 4.20 -7.34 -6.84
C LEU A 39 4.75 -8.75 -6.67
N LEU A 40 3.88 -9.75 -6.77
CA LEU A 40 4.25 -11.17 -6.69
C LEU A 40 4.55 -11.70 -8.08
N LYS A 41 5.74 -12.27 -8.28
CA LYS A 41 6.18 -12.84 -9.55
C LYS A 41 6.61 -14.29 -9.38
N ARG A 42 6.45 -15.09 -10.44
CA ARG A 42 7.07 -16.40 -10.56
C ARG A 42 8.51 -16.19 -11.07
N PRO A 43 9.55 -16.56 -10.32
CA PRO A 43 10.92 -16.47 -10.80
C PRO A 43 11.19 -17.53 -11.89
N ALA A 44 12.14 -17.26 -12.78
CA ALA A 44 12.49 -18.17 -13.88
C ALA A 44 12.99 -19.54 -13.39
N ASN A 45 13.59 -19.59 -12.21
CA ASN A 45 14.12 -20.79 -11.55
C ASN A 45 13.20 -21.33 -10.45
N ALA A 46 11.88 -21.07 -10.51
CA ALA A 46 10.94 -21.59 -9.53
C ALA A 46 11.00 -23.14 -9.45
N PRO A 47 11.07 -23.74 -8.24
CA PRO A 47 11.25 -25.18 -8.09
C PRO A 47 10.03 -25.94 -8.59
N GLN A 48 10.22 -27.04 -9.33
CA GLN A 48 9.09 -27.89 -9.75
C GLN A 48 8.51 -28.64 -8.56
N LEU A 49 7.18 -28.65 -8.44
CA LEU A 49 6.45 -29.32 -7.37
C LEU A 49 5.53 -30.38 -7.97
N THR A 50 5.26 -31.44 -7.21
CA THR A 50 4.13 -32.33 -7.54
C THR A 50 2.82 -31.56 -7.39
N LYS A 51 1.74 -32.10 -7.95
CA LYS A 51 0.41 -31.50 -7.83
C LYS A 51 0.01 -31.33 -6.36
N GLU A 52 0.22 -32.35 -5.54
CA GLU A 52 -0.14 -32.37 -4.12
C GLU A 52 0.67 -31.34 -3.33
N ALA A 53 1.99 -31.26 -3.58
CA ALA A 53 2.86 -30.27 -2.94
C ALA A 53 2.48 -28.84 -3.36
N GLY A 54 2.14 -28.64 -4.63
CA GLY A 54 1.67 -27.34 -5.14
C GLY A 54 0.34 -26.91 -4.54
N GLU A 55 -0.64 -27.82 -4.45
CA GLU A 55 -1.94 -27.56 -3.82
C GLU A 55 -1.77 -27.23 -2.34
N ARG A 56 -0.96 -27.99 -1.60
CA ARG A 56 -0.65 -27.71 -0.20
C ARG A 56 -0.03 -26.32 -0.02
N LEU A 57 0.99 -25.99 -0.82
CA LEU A 57 1.65 -24.68 -0.76
C LEU A 57 0.67 -23.55 -1.07
N GLN A 58 -0.23 -23.74 -2.04
CA GLN A 58 -1.27 -22.76 -2.35
C GLN A 58 -2.23 -22.55 -1.16
N GLN A 59 -2.60 -23.61 -0.43
CA GLN A 59 -3.44 -23.47 0.76
C GLN A 59 -2.72 -22.72 1.89
N GLU A 60 -1.42 -22.99 2.08
CA GLU A 60 -0.58 -22.30 3.06
C GLU A 60 -0.43 -20.79 2.72
N HIS A 61 -0.22 -20.46 1.44
CA HIS A 61 -0.23 -19.08 0.94
C HIS A 61 -1.57 -18.37 1.21
N LEU A 62 -2.70 -19.00 0.88
CA LEU A 62 -4.02 -18.43 1.15
C LEU A 62 -4.31 -18.30 2.66
N ALA A 63 -3.78 -19.20 3.49
CA ALA A 63 -3.88 -19.08 4.95
C ALA A 63 -3.09 -17.88 5.48
N ASN A 64 -1.90 -17.60 4.92
CA ASN A 64 -1.13 -16.41 5.25
C ASN A 64 -1.87 -15.12 4.86
N ILE A 65 -2.46 -15.06 3.67
CA ILE A 65 -3.28 -13.90 3.25
C ILE A 65 -4.42 -13.65 4.24
N ARG A 66 -5.17 -14.70 4.61
CA ARG A 66 -6.28 -14.58 5.58
C ARG A 66 -5.80 -14.08 6.95
N LYS A 67 -4.64 -14.57 7.41
CA LYS A 67 -4.02 -14.12 8.66
C LYS A 67 -3.67 -12.63 8.60
N LEU A 68 -2.92 -12.20 7.58
CA LEU A 68 -2.51 -10.80 7.44
C LEU A 68 -3.69 -9.85 7.27
N HIS A 69 -4.75 -10.28 6.58
CA HIS A 69 -5.99 -9.54 6.47
C HIS A 69 -6.70 -9.40 7.84
N ALA A 70 -6.85 -10.49 8.60
CA ALA A 70 -7.45 -10.46 9.93
C ALA A 70 -6.67 -9.56 10.92
N GLU A 71 -5.36 -9.43 10.73
CA GLU A 71 -4.48 -8.53 11.49
C GLU A 71 -4.48 -7.08 10.95
N ARG A 72 -5.31 -6.76 9.93
CA ARG A 72 -5.36 -5.47 9.19
C ARG A 72 -4.02 -5.03 8.57
N LYS A 73 -3.12 -5.97 8.33
CA LYS A 73 -1.82 -5.73 7.68
C LYS A 73 -1.92 -5.72 6.17
N LEU A 74 -2.82 -6.53 5.62
CA LEU A 74 -3.08 -6.67 4.20
C LEU A 74 -4.50 -6.18 3.90
N LEU A 75 -4.60 -5.15 3.06
CA LEU A 75 -5.86 -4.51 2.72
C LEU A 75 -6.42 -4.98 1.38
N VAL A 76 -5.53 -5.30 0.44
CA VAL A 76 -5.92 -5.81 -0.88
C VAL A 76 -5.00 -6.97 -1.24
N ALA A 77 -5.60 -8.07 -1.70
CA ALA A 77 -4.88 -9.14 -2.38
C ALA A 77 -5.65 -9.55 -3.64
N GLY A 78 -4.93 -9.96 -4.67
CA GLY A 78 -5.56 -10.43 -5.88
C GLY A 78 -4.59 -11.04 -6.87
N PRO A 79 -4.94 -12.14 -7.54
CA PRO A 79 -4.13 -12.70 -8.60
C PRO A 79 -4.32 -11.94 -9.92
N PHE A 80 -3.26 -11.92 -10.73
CA PHE A 80 -3.41 -11.70 -12.17
C PHE A 80 -4.02 -12.94 -12.82
N THR A 81 -4.75 -12.74 -13.92
CA THR A 81 -5.49 -13.80 -14.62
C THR A 81 -5.00 -14.08 -16.03
N ASP A 82 -3.82 -13.55 -16.39
CA ASP A 82 -3.12 -13.86 -17.63
C ASP A 82 -1.99 -14.88 -17.40
N ASP A 83 -1.37 -15.31 -18.51
CA ASP A 83 -0.33 -16.36 -18.51
C ASP A 83 1.09 -15.78 -18.37
N THR A 84 1.24 -14.62 -17.74
CA THR A 84 2.55 -13.98 -17.53
C THR A 84 3.30 -14.55 -16.31
N SER A 85 4.49 -14.02 -16.04
CA SER A 85 5.20 -14.31 -14.78
C SER A 85 4.58 -13.59 -13.58
N LEU A 86 3.71 -12.58 -13.79
CA LEU A 86 3.02 -11.89 -12.71
C LEU A 86 1.96 -12.81 -12.10
N ARG A 87 1.98 -12.94 -10.77
CA ARG A 87 1.10 -13.89 -10.06
C ARG A 87 0.04 -13.20 -9.22
N GLY A 88 0.33 -12.03 -8.68
CA GLY A 88 -0.66 -11.23 -7.96
C GLY A 88 -0.04 -9.99 -7.35
N ILE A 89 -0.86 -9.28 -6.57
CA ILE A 89 -0.42 -8.12 -5.81
C ILE A 89 -0.91 -8.22 -4.36
N PHE A 90 -0.17 -7.58 -3.46
CA PHE A 90 -0.68 -7.18 -2.15
C PHE A 90 -0.62 -5.65 -1.99
N VAL A 91 -1.54 -5.11 -1.20
CA VAL A 91 -1.46 -3.76 -0.64
C VAL A 91 -1.38 -3.90 0.87
N LEU A 92 -0.22 -3.59 1.43
CA LEU A 92 0.06 -3.70 2.86
C LEU A 92 -0.03 -2.34 3.54
N HIS A 93 -0.52 -2.31 4.77
CA HIS A 93 -0.48 -1.14 5.65
C HIS A 93 0.56 -1.39 6.74
N ALA A 94 1.73 -0.74 6.61
CA ALA A 94 2.91 -1.04 7.42
C ALA A 94 3.61 0.24 7.88
N ALA A 95 4.36 0.15 8.97
CA ALA A 95 5.14 1.27 9.50
C ALA A 95 6.39 1.60 8.66
N SER A 96 6.84 0.69 7.79
CA SER A 96 8.02 0.89 6.94
C SER A 96 8.10 -0.10 5.78
N LEU A 97 8.94 0.22 4.80
CA LEU A 97 9.27 -0.68 3.68
C LEU A 97 9.84 -2.01 4.17
N GLN A 98 10.72 -1.97 5.19
CA GLN A 98 11.30 -3.18 5.77
C GLN A 98 10.23 -4.08 6.38
N GLN A 99 9.26 -3.52 7.10
CA GLN A 99 8.18 -4.30 7.69
C GLN A 99 7.28 -4.93 6.61
N ALA A 100 6.95 -4.18 5.55
CA ALA A 100 6.22 -4.73 4.41
C ALA A 100 6.99 -5.87 3.72
N GLN A 101 8.32 -5.74 3.61
CA GLN A 101 9.21 -6.78 3.09
C GLN A 101 9.22 -8.02 3.99
N ASP A 102 9.31 -7.85 5.31
CA ASP A 102 9.33 -8.96 6.26
C ASP A 102 8.02 -9.76 6.21
N TRP A 103 6.86 -9.10 6.15
CA TRP A 103 5.57 -9.77 6.00
C TRP A 103 5.45 -10.49 4.65
N SER A 104 5.90 -9.86 3.57
CA SER A 104 5.89 -10.49 2.24
C SER A 104 6.82 -11.71 2.19
N ASN A 105 7.99 -11.65 2.83
CA ASN A 105 8.95 -12.75 2.91
C ASN A 105 8.51 -13.89 3.84
N SER A 106 7.53 -13.63 4.73
CA SER A 106 6.93 -14.66 5.57
C SER A 106 5.92 -15.54 4.83
N ASP A 107 5.56 -15.18 3.61
CA ASP A 107 4.63 -15.96 2.79
C ASP A 107 5.21 -17.34 2.43
N PRO A 108 4.50 -18.46 2.69
CA PRO A 108 5.01 -19.80 2.39
C PRO A 108 5.43 -19.98 0.93
N ALA A 109 4.72 -19.38 -0.03
CA ALA A 109 5.07 -19.48 -1.45
C ALA A 109 6.33 -18.68 -1.79
N VAL A 110 6.63 -17.61 -1.06
CA VAL A 110 7.89 -16.85 -1.19
C VAL A 110 9.04 -17.61 -0.52
N GLN A 111 8.84 -18.15 0.69
CA GLN A 111 9.85 -18.98 1.38
C GLN A 111 10.23 -20.23 0.58
N ALA A 112 9.26 -20.84 -0.09
CA ALA A 112 9.49 -21.99 -0.98
C ALA A 112 10.15 -21.62 -2.32
N GLY A 113 10.43 -20.33 -2.59
CA GLY A 113 11.00 -19.85 -3.84
C GLY A 113 10.08 -20.00 -5.06
N ARG A 114 8.79 -20.29 -4.85
CA ARG A 114 7.80 -20.37 -5.92
C ARG A 114 7.32 -18.99 -6.37
N LEU A 115 7.39 -18.01 -5.46
CA LEU A 115 7.14 -16.60 -5.72
C LEU A 115 8.33 -15.76 -5.26
N VAL A 116 8.48 -14.59 -5.87
CA VAL A 116 9.30 -13.49 -5.37
C VAL A 116 8.37 -12.31 -5.11
N ALA A 117 8.54 -11.65 -3.98
CA ALA A 117 7.83 -10.44 -3.61
C ALA A 117 8.71 -9.21 -3.85
N GLU A 118 8.32 -8.37 -4.82
CA GLU A 118 8.92 -7.06 -5.04
C GLU A 118 8.07 -6.01 -4.30
N VAL A 119 8.64 -5.39 -3.26
CA VAL A 119 7.93 -4.42 -2.42
C VAL A 119 8.31 -3.00 -2.84
N HIS A 120 7.31 -2.20 -3.14
CA HIS A 120 7.43 -0.80 -3.54
C HIS A 120 6.69 0.10 -2.56
N GLY A 121 7.27 1.26 -2.27
CA GLY A 121 6.57 2.30 -1.55
C GLY A 121 7.46 3.22 -0.73
N PRO A 122 6.86 4.26 -0.12
CA PRO A 122 5.41 4.39 0.10
C PRO A 122 4.57 4.59 -1.18
N TRP A 123 3.46 3.87 -1.31
CA TRP A 123 2.48 4.05 -2.38
C TRP A 123 1.46 5.12 -1.96
N LEU A 124 1.51 6.27 -2.63
CA LEU A 124 0.65 7.41 -2.30
C LEU A 124 -0.72 7.22 -2.96
N ILE A 125 -1.65 6.64 -2.20
CA ILE A 125 -3.04 6.38 -2.59
C ILE A 125 -4.02 7.16 -1.71
N ASP A 126 -5.26 7.29 -2.18
CA ASP A 126 -6.41 7.62 -1.33
C ASP A 126 -6.94 6.32 -0.70
N PRO A 127 -6.72 6.07 0.60
CA PRO A 127 -7.17 4.84 1.24
C PRO A 127 -8.69 4.77 1.37
N SER A 128 -9.42 5.88 1.19
CA SER A 128 -10.88 5.85 1.22
C SER A 128 -11.50 5.06 0.07
N ALA A 129 -10.70 4.73 -0.94
CA ALA A 129 -11.11 3.85 -2.03
C ALA A 129 -11.06 2.35 -1.66
N ILE A 130 -10.48 1.97 -0.51
CA ILE A 130 -10.35 0.58 -0.08
C ILE A 130 -11.37 0.26 1.03
N HIS A 131 -12.09 -0.84 0.85
CA HIS A 131 -13.24 -1.24 1.65
C HIS A 131 -13.10 -2.70 2.11
N GLU A 132 -13.85 -3.08 3.14
CA GLU A 132 -13.99 -4.49 3.51
C GLU A 132 -14.71 -5.23 2.37
N PRO A 133 -14.36 -6.49 2.07
CA PRO A 133 -15.02 -7.24 1.04
C PRO A 133 -16.49 -7.53 1.41
N ASP A 134 -17.39 -7.40 0.43
CA ASP A 134 -18.80 -7.81 0.56
C ASP A 134 -18.93 -9.33 0.77
N SER A 135 -17.97 -10.08 0.23
CA SER A 135 -17.91 -11.54 0.27
C SER A 135 -16.46 -12.00 0.17
N THR A 136 -16.13 -13.06 0.91
CA THR A 136 -14.82 -13.73 0.84
C THR A 136 -14.74 -14.79 -0.26
N GLN A 137 -15.83 -15.02 -1.00
CA GLN A 137 -15.93 -16.07 -2.02
C GLN A 137 -16.13 -15.52 -3.43
N GLU A 138 -16.66 -14.30 -3.56
CA GLU A 138 -16.87 -13.67 -4.86
C GLU A 138 -15.70 -12.77 -5.24
N MET A 139 -15.25 -12.90 -6.49
CA MET A 139 -14.18 -12.08 -7.05
C MET A 139 -14.74 -11.10 -8.06
N GLN A 140 -14.23 -9.87 -8.05
CA GLN A 140 -14.56 -8.83 -9.01
C GLN A 140 -13.39 -8.58 -9.96
N ARG A 141 -13.70 -8.35 -11.24
CA ARG A 141 -12.72 -8.13 -12.30
C ARG A 141 -12.38 -6.66 -12.46
N TYR A 142 -11.10 -6.41 -12.69
CA TYR A 142 -10.50 -5.12 -12.96
C TYR A 142 -9.38 -5.28 -14.00
N THR A 143 -8.84 -4.16 -14.45
CA THR A 143 -7.54 -4.14 -15.16
C THR A 143 -6.55 -3.35 -14.33
N LEU A 144 -5.45 -3.97 -13.94
CA LEU A 144 -4.36 -3.30 -13.24
C LEU A 144 -3.31 -2.88 -14.25
N VAL A 145 -2.96 -1.60 -14.24
CA VAL A 145 -1.93 -1.00 -15.10
C VAL A 145 -0.75 -0.60 -14.23
N LEU A 146 0.39 -1.24 -14.47
CA LEU A 146 1.68 -0.82 -13.96
C LEU A 146 2.16 0.36 -14.82
N VAL A 147 2.44 1.48 -14.18
CA VAL A 147 2.90 2.70 -14.87
C VAL A 147 4.41 2.78 -14.70
N MET A 148 5.14 2.46 -15.76
CA MET A 148 6.59 2.41 -15.81
C MET A 148 7.17 3.74 -16.32
N SER A 149 8.46 3.94 -16.11
CA SER A 149 9.24 5.00 -16.74
C SER A 149 9.25 4.81 -18.24
N GLY A 150 8.92 5.86 -18.99
CA GLY A 150 9.05 5.88 -20.45
C GLY A 150 10.47 6.23 -20.88
N GLU A 151 10.72 6.15 -22.19
CA GLU A 151 12.03 6.43 -22.80
C GLU A 151 12.54 7.86 -22.55
N LYS A 152 11.64 8.81 -22.28
CA LYS A 152 11.95 10.22 -21.99
C LYS A 152 11.83 10.56 -20.51
N TRP A 153 11.76 9.56 -19.63
CA TRP A 153 11.70 9.78 -18.19
C TRP A 153 13.00 10.41 -17.69
N ASN A 154 12.95 11.70 -17.32
CA ASN A 154 14.06 12.42 -16.73
C ASN A 154 13.55 13.47 -15.73
N PRO A 155 13.45 13.13 -14.42
CA PRO A 155 12.97 14.03 -13.38
C PRO A 155 13.76 15.34 -13.25
N ASP A 156 15.03 15.34 -13.66
CA ASP A 156 15.94 16.49 -13.55
C ASP A 156 15.88 17.41 -14.78
N ALA A 157 15.18 17.00 -15.86
CA ALA A 157 15.09 17.80 -17.07
C ALA A 157 14.23 19.07 -16.86
N PRO A 158 14.66 20.24 -17.38
CA PRO A 158 13.84 21.44 -17.38
C PRO A 158 12.47 21.19 -18.01
N GLY A 159 11.40 21.57 -17.29
CA GLY A 159 10.02 21.40 -17.75
C GLY A 159 9.44 19.99 -17.60
N PHE A 160 10.17 19.02 -17.05
CA PHE A 160 9.64 17.66 -16.82
C PHE A 160 8.38 17.64 -15.97
N ALA A 161 8.40 18.36 -14.84
CA ALA A 161 7.25 18.47 -13.95
C ALA A 161 6.03 19.07 -14.66
N GLU A 162 6.24 20.09 -15.51
CA GLU A 162 5.18 20.70 -16.32
C GLU A 162 4.61 19.73 -17.35
N ALA A 163 5.48 18.94 -17.99
CA ALA A 163 5.08 17.93 -18.96
C ALA A 163 4.30 16.77 -18.33
N LEU A 164 4.49 16.50 -17.02
CA LEU A 164 3.70 15.51 -16.26
C LEU A 164 2.37 16.04 -15.73
N LYS A 165 2.15 17.36 -15.59
CA LYS A 165 0.88 17.89 -15.04
C LYS A 165 -0.38 17.36 -15.76
N PRO A 166 -0.42 17.24 -17.10
CA PRO A 166 -1.58 16.70 -17.80
C PRO A 166 -1.95 15.26 -17.41
N HIS A 167 -0.98 14.43 -17.00
CA HIS A 167 -1.23 13.07 -16.51
C HIS A 167 -2.12 13.07 -15.26
N GLY A 168 -1.81 13.92 -14.27
CA GLY A 168 -2.61 14.03 -13.06
C GLY A 168 -4.06 14.48 -13.34
N ALA A 169 -4.23 15.46 -14.22
CA ALA A 169 -5.56 15.92 -14.64
C ALA A 169 -6.34 14.83 -15.39
N TYR A 170 -5.66 14.06 -16.25
CA TYR A 170 -6.24 12.96 -16.99
C TYR A 170 -6.74 11.83 -16.06
N LEU A 171 -5.91 11.39 -15.12
CA LEU A 171 -6.30 10.38 -14.13
C LEU A 171 -7.48 10.86 -13.27
N HIS A 172 -7.46 12.13 -12.83
CA HIS A 172 -8.58 12.70 -12.08
C HIS A 172 -9.89 12.71 -12.89
N GLN A 173 -9.83 13.03 -14.19
CA GLN A 173 -10.99 12.93 -15.08
C GLN A 173 -11.48 11.48 -15.21
N MET A 174 -10.58 10.50 -15.32
CA MET A 174 -10.98 9.09 -15.41
C MET A 174 -11.58 8.58 -14.09
N MET A 175 -11.09 9.06 -12.94
CA MET A 175 -11.70 8.80 -11.64
C MET A 175 -13.11 9.38 -11.51
N SER A 176 -13.32 10.65 -11.90
CA SER A 176 -14.66 11.29 -11.82
C SER A 176 -15.70 10.66 -12.75
N GLN A 177 -15.24 10.00 -13.82
CA GLN A 177 -16.06 9.18 -14.70
C GLN A 177 -16.31 7.75 -14.18
N GLY A 178 -15.79 7.41 -13.00
CA GLY A 178 -15.93 6.08 -12.38
C GLY A 178 -15.05 4.98 -12.99
N LYS A 179 -14.19 5.31 -13.96
CA LYS A 179 -13.37 4.35 -14.71
C LYS A 179 -12.19 3.82 -13.91
N ILE A 180 -11.65 4.60 -12.97
CA ILE A 180 -10.53 4.22 -12.10
C ILE A 180 -11.07 3.91 -10.70
N ALA A 181 -10.69 2.74 -10.19
CA ALA A 181 -11.02 2.27 -8.86
C ALA A 181 -10.03 2.72 -7.79
N LEU A 182 -8.75 2.63 -8.10
CA LEU A 182 -7.66 3.03 -7.22
C LEU A 182 -6.50 3.50 -8.08
N VAL A 183 -5.83 4.56 -7.64
CA VAL A 183 -4.64 5.06 -8.29
C VAL A 183 -3.68 5.61 -7.25
N GLY A 184 -2.40 5.38 -7.47
CA GLY A 184 -1.37 5.99 -6.66
C GLY A 184 -0.03 6.01 -7.36
N ARG A 185 0.83 6.91 -6.89
CA ARG A 185 2.19 7.10 -7.38
C ARG A 185 3.23 6.73 -6.33
N PHE A 186 4.42 6.41 -6.79
CA PHE A 186 5.61 6.25 -5.97
C PHE A 186 6.42 7.55 -5.93
N SER A 187 7.46 7.61 -5.10
CA SER A 187 8.39 8.75 -5.16
C SER A 187 9.17 8.71 -6.47
N PHE A 188 9.53 9.88 -7.01
CA PHE A 188 10.40 9.95 -8.19
C PHE A 188 11.83 9.46 -7.91
N THR A 189 12.21 9.39 -6.62
CA THR A 189 13.50 8.89 -6.15
C THR A 189 13.49 7.39 -5.88
N ASP A 190 12.33 6.72 -5.99
CA ASP A 190 12.25 5.28 -5.74
C ASP A 190 13.01 4.51 -6.84
N PRO A 191 13.79 3.49 -6.46
CA PRO A 191 14.59 2.74 -7.41
C PRO A 191 13.73 1.92 -8.37
N GLY A 192 14.32 1.55 -9.51
CA GLY A 192 13.64 0.81 -10.57
C GLY A 192 12.75 1.71 -11.43
N ASP A 193 11.92 1.09 -12.26
CA ASP A 193 11.19 1.80 -13.31
C ASP A 193 9.72 2.06 -12.98
N LEU A 194 9.15 1.39 -11.96
CA LEU A 194 7.74 1.55 -11.58
C LEU A 194 7.49 2.93 -10.95
N ARG A 195 6.55 3.70 -11.51
CA ARG A 195 6.20 5.07 -11.10
C ARG A 195 4.81 5.20 -10.51
N GLY A 196 3.94 4.25 -10.79
CA GLY A 196 2.62 4.19 -10.16
C GLY A 196 1.86 2.94 -10.58
N VAL A 197 0.66 2.82 -10.02
CA VAL A 197 -0.29 1.76 -10.34
C VAL A 197 -1.67 2.38 -10.49
N VAL A 198 -2.39 1.98 -11.54
CA VAL A 198 -3.78 2.38 -11.79
C VAL A 198 -4.63 1.12 -11.91
N ILE A 199 -5.69 1.01 -11.11
CA ILE A 199 -6.65 -0.09 -11.19
C ILE A 199 -7.91 0.45 -11.85
N TYR A 200 -8.21 0.01 -13.07
CA TYR A 200 -9.39 0.38 -13.84
C TYR A 200 -10.56 -0.58 -13.58
N ARG A 201 -11.79 -0.04 -13.57
CA ARG A 201 -13.06 -0.78 -13.60
C ARG A 201 -13.46 -1.24 -15.01
N LEU A 202 -12.51 -1.20 -15.94
CA LEU A 202 -12.73 -1.47 -17.36
C LEU A 202 -12.13 -2.82 -17.76
N ALA A 203 -12.64 -3.40 -18.84
CA ALA A 203 -12.03 -4.55 -19.48
C ALA A 203 -10.64 -4.21 -20.06
N LEU A 204 -9.80 -5.23 -20.25
CA LEU A 204 -8.39 -5.09 -20.59
C LEU A 204 -8.14 -4.17 -21.80
N GLU A 205 -8.80 -4.43 -22.93
CA GLU A 205 -8.57 -3.69 -24.17
C GLU A 205 -9.03 -2.23 -24.08
N GLU A 206 -10.10 -1.96 -23.33
CA GLU A 206 -10.56 -0.60 -23.10
C GLU A 206 -9.62 0.14 -22.14
N ALA A 207 -9.21 -0.50 -21.04
CA ALA A 207 -8.24 0.05 -20.10
C ALA A 207 -6.89 0.35 -20.76
N LYS A 208 -6.39 -0.52 -21.65
CA LYS A 208 -5.19 -0.28 -22.46
C LYS A 208 -5.32 0.99 -23.29
N LYS A 209 -6.43 1.14 -24.00
CA LYS A 209 -6.69 2.34 -24.80
C LYS A 209 -6.67 3.62 -23.94
N PHE A 210 -7.34 3.61 -22.78
CA PHE A 210 -7.29 4.76 -21.87
C PHE A 210 -5.88 5.00 -21.30
N ALA A 211 -5.12 3.96 -20.99
CA ALA A 211 -3.74 4.11 -20.52
C ALA A 211 -2.82 4.67 -21.62
N GLU A 212 -2.98 4.24 -22.87
CA GLU A 212 -2.25 4.75 -24.04
C GLU A 212 -2.69 6.18 -24.42
N ASP A 213 -3.93 6.55 -24.12
CA ASP A 213 -4.45 7.90 -24.38
C ASP A 213 -3.93 8.96 -23.41
N ASP A 214 -3.30 8.54 -22.31
CA ASP A 214 -2.70 9.41 -21.32
C ASP A 214 -1.64 10.34 -21.95
N PRO A 215 -1.73 11.67 -21.74
CA PRO A 215 -0.78 12.62 -22.32
C PRO A 215 0.69 12.32 -22.00
N ALA A 216 1.01 11.84 -20.79
CA ALA A 216 2.39 11.51 -20.43
C ALA A 216 2.88 10.22 -21.09
N VAL A 217 1.97 9.29 -21.39
CA VAL A 217 2.30 8.11 -22.19
C VAL A 217 2.56 8.50 -23.64
N LYS A 218 1.68 9.30 -24.26
CA LYS A 218 1.89 9.83 -25.62
C LYS A 218 3.15 10.66 -25.77
N ALA A 219 3.54 11.38 -24.73
CA ALA A 219 4.79 12.14 -24.70
C ALA A 219 6.05 11.26 -24.58
N GLY A 220 5.91 9.98 -24.22
CA GLY A 220 7.01 9.05 -23.96
C GLY A 220 7.61 9.19 -22.56
N LEU A 221 6.95 9.91 -21.64
CA LEU A 221 7.40 10.08 -20.26
C LEU A 221 7.06 8.84 -19.42
N LEU A 222 5.91 8.22 -19.68
CA LEU A 222 5.43 7.02 -18.99
C LEU A 222 5.18 5.89 -19.99
N LYS A 223 5.24 4.66 -19.52
CA LYS A 223 4.92 3.46 -20.29
C LYS A 223 3.93 2.59 -19.48
N PRO A 224 2.71 2.34 -19.98
CA PRO A 224 1.75 1.50 -19.28
C PRO A 224 1.96 0.00 -19.61
N GLU A 225 1.77 -0.85 -18.61
CA GLU A 225 1.69 -2.31 -18.76
C GLU A 225 0.40 -2.81 -18.10
N ALA A 226 -0.57 -3.24 -18.91
CA ALA A 226 -1.92 -3.56 -18.47
C ALA A 226 -2.15 -5.07 -18.36
N HIS A 227 -2.70 -5.50 -17.24
CA HIS A 227 -2.94 -6.91 -16.92
C HIS A 227 -4.36 -7.12 -16.35
N PRO A 228 -5.08 -8.17 -16.77
CA PRO A 228 -6.37 -8.51 -16.18
C PRO A 228 -6.16 -9.02 -14.75
N TRP A 229 -6.86 -8.42 -13.80
CA TRP A 229 -6.64 -8.65 -12.37
C TRP A 229 -7.98 -8.78 -11.64
N ILE A 230 -8.01 -9.59 -10.57
CA ILE A 230 -9.21 -9.79 -9.76
C ILE A 230 -8.90 -9.63 -8.28
N THR A 231 -9.86 -9.14 -7.51
CA THR A 231 -9.81 -9.11 -6.04
C THR A 231 -11.19 -9.43 -5.45
N GLY A 232 -11.29 -9.53 -4.13
CA GLY A 232 -12.56 -9.75 -3.45
C GLY A 232 -13.60 -8.70 -3.86
N LYS A 233 -14.83 -9.13 -4.11
CA LYS A 233 -15.94 -8.23 -4.42
C LYS A 233 -16.15 -7.25 -3.26
N GLY A 234 -16.38 -5.98 -3.56
CA GLY A 234 -16.57 -4.93 -2.56
C GLY A 234 -15.29 -4.15 -2.21
N VAL A 235 -14.11 -4.78 -2.30
CA VAL A 235 -12.84 -4.19 -1.82
C VAL A 235 -12.53 -2.82 -2.45
N LEU A 236 -12.88 -2.62 -3.72
CA LEU A 236 -12.70 -1.34 -4.45
C LEU A 236 -14.02 -0.77 -4.98
N ALA A 237 -15.14 -1.15 -4.36
CA ALA A 237 -16.46 -0.64 -4.70
C ALA A 237 -16.63 0.83 -4.25
N PRO A 238 -17.56 1.60 -4.84
CA PRO A 238 -18.00 2.85 -4.23
C PRO A 238 -18.77 2.53 -2.93
N GLY A 239 -18.24 2.89 -1.75
CA GLY A 239 -18.80 2.54 -0.44
C GLY A 239 -18.22 3.34 0.75
N LEU A 240 -18.39 2.84 1.98
CA LEU A 240 -17.73 3.38 3.18
C LEU A 240 -16.33 2.76 3.35
N PRO A 241 -15.26 3.57 3.50
CA PRO A 241 -13.89 3.06 3.55
C PRO A 241 -13.63 2.16 4.77
N MET A 242 -12.59 1.31 4.68
CA MET A 242 -12.13 0.54 5.83
C MET A 242 -11.74 1.46 7.00
N GLN A 243 -12.28 1.17 8.18
CA GLN A 243 -12.01 1.90 9.44
C GLN A 243 -10.84 1.29 10.22
#